data_AF-A0A932SAD1-F1
#
_entry.id   AF-A0A932SAD1-F1
#
_cell.length_a   1.000
_cell.length_b   1.000
_cell.length_c   1.000
_cell.angle_alpha   90.00
_cell.angle_beta   90.00
_cell.angle_gamma   90.00
#
_symmetry.space_group_name_H-M   'P 1'
#
loop_
_entity.id
_entity.type
_entity.pdbx_description
1 polymer ?
#
loop_
_entity_poly.entity_id
_entity_poly.type
_entity_poly.pdbx_seq_one_letter_code
_entity_poly.pdbx_strand_id
1 'polypeptide(L)' 'MQHDYEIIDAHTHYDPQLTFEPFATSSCFHGVTSVVAGNCGYSIAPCQQCDHEWLTRL' A
#
# COMPACT_ATOMS: atom_id res chain seq x y z
N MET A 1 -22.67 -22.55 3.20
CA MET A 1 -22.59 -21.20 3.77
C MET A 1 -21.18 -20.70 3.52
N GLN A 2 -20.98 -19.99 2.42
CA GLN A 2 -19.74 -19.28 2.15
C GLN A 2 -19.83 -18.02 3.00
N HIS A 3 -18.94 -17.86 3.97
CA HIS A 3 -18.93 -16.68 4.81
C HIS A 3 -18.65 -15.46 3.92
N ASP A 4 -19.44 -14.39 4.05
CA ASP A 4 -19.28 -13.12 3.34
C ASP A 4 -18.07 -12.33 3.91
N TYR A 5 -16.88 -12.94 3.92
CA TYR A 5 -15.66 -12.26 4.35
C TYR A 5 -14.99 -11.60 3.15
N GLU A 6 -14.68 -10.32 3.33
CA GLU A 6 -13.84 -9.57 2.42
C GLU A 6 -12.36 -9.89 2.69
N ILE A 7 -11.53 -9.85 1.64
CA ILE A 7 -10.08 -10.01 1.78
C ILE A 7 -9.47 -8.62 1.89
N ILE A 8 -8.82 -8.38 3.04
CA ILE A 8 -8.07 -7.16 3.32
C ILE A 8 -6.59 -7.49 3.24
N ASP A 9 -5.88 -6.87 2.30
CA ASP A 9 -4.43 -6.95 2.24
C ASP A 9 -3.83 -5.96 3.25
N ALA A 10 -3.41 -6.50 4.39
CA ALA A 10 -2.85 -5.71 5.48
C ALA A 10 -1.41 -5.24 5.22
N HIS A 11 -0.73 -5.73 4.17
CA HIS A 11 0.69 -5.46 3.98
C HIS A 11 1.08 -5.44 2.50
N THR A 12 0.89 -4.28 1.87
CA THR A 12 1.34 -4.02 0.50
C THR A 12 2.23 -2.77 0.42
N HIS A 13 2.96 -2.64 -0.69
CA HIS A 13 3.75 -1.46 -1.05
C HIS A 13 3.13 -0.72 -2.24
N TYR A 14 1.79 -0.67 -2.28
CA TYR A 14 1.04 -0.05 -3.38
C TYR A 14 1.01 1.47 -3.38
N ASP A 15 1.51 2.14 -2.33
CA ASP A 15 1.59 3.60 -2.22
C ASP A 15 2.01 4.29 -3.53
N PRO A 16 3.20 4.02 -4.11
CA PRO A 16 3.57 4.60 -5.40
C PRO A 16 2.83 3.95 -6.57
N GLN A 17 2.58 2.64 -6.52
CA GLN A 17 2.04 1.90 -7.66
C GLN A 17 0.66 2.41 -8.07
N LEU A 18 -0.22 2.73 -7.11
CA LEU A 18 -1.56 3.23 -7.40
C LEU A 18 -1.57 4.58 -8.10
N THR A 19 -0.45 5.31 -8.11
CA THR A 19 -0.34 6.58 -8.87
C THR A 19 -0.23 6.37 -10.38
N PHE A 20 0.17 5.18 -10.83
CA PHE A 20 0.36 4.85 -12.25
C PHE A 20 -0.30 3.52 -12.69
N GLU A 21 -0.76 2.69 -11.75
CA GLU A 21 -1.55 1.47 -11.96
C GLU A 21 -2.76 1.50 -11.00
N PRO A 22 -3.80 2.29 -11.33
CA PRO A 22 -4.88 2.63 -10.38
C PRO A 22 -5.84 1.46 -10.11
N PHE A 23 -5.73 0.36 -10.86
CA PHE A 23 -6.66 -0.76 -10.73
C PHE A 23 -6.16 -1.85 -9.77
N ALA A 24 -4.96 -1.71 -9.21
CA ALA A 24 -4.38 -2.69 -8.28
C ALA A 24 -4.54 -4.14 -8.79
N THR A 25 -4.35 -4.34 -10.11
CA THR A 25 -4.84 -5.53 -10.83
C THR A 25 -4.35 -6.84 -10.23
N SER A 26 -3.11 -6.85 -9.71
CA SER A 26 -2.58 -8.00 -8.98
C SER A 26 -3.45 -8.34 -7.77
N SER A 27 -3.74 -7.44 -6.84
CA SER A 27 -4.62 -7.72 -5.69
C SER A 27 -6.08 -7.95 -6.08
N CYS A 28 -6.62 -7.17 -7.04
CA CYS A 28 -8.01 -7.30 -7.48
C CYS A 28 -8.33 -8.67 -8.08
N PHE A 29 -7.41 -9.24 -8.87
CA PHE A 29 -7.59 -10.59 -9.43
C PHE A 29 -7.47 -11.72 -8.39
N HIS A 30 -6.95 -11.43 -7.20
CA HIS A 30 -6.90 -12.35 -6.07
C HIS A 30 -8.01 -12.11 -5.03
N GLY A 31 -9.01 -11.27 -5.36
CA GLY A 31 -10.18 -11.06 -4.52
C GLY A 31 -9.98 -10.09 -3.35
N VAL A 32 -8.86 -9.37 -3.31
CA VAL A 32 -8.62 -8.29 -2.34
C VAL A 32 -9.53 -7.11 -2.67
N THR A 33 -10.25 -6.60 -1.67
CA THR A 33 -11.15 -5.45 -1.83
C THR A 33 -10.65 -4.19 -1.12
N SER A 34 -9.72 -4.35 -0.16
CA SER A 34 -9.14 -3.25 0.60
C SER A 34 -7.66 -3.52 0.87
N VAL A 35 -6.86 -2.45 0.88
CA VAL A 35 -5.43 -2.53 1.18
C VAL A 35 -5.03 -1.52 2.26
N VAL A 36 -4.06 -1.89 3.08
CA VAL A 36 -3.34 -0.96 3.98
C VAL A 36 -2.03 -0.59 3.32
N ALA A 37 -1.85 0.71 3.05
CA ALA A 37 -0.66 1.31 2.45
C ALA A 37 0.26 1.93 3.54
N GLY A 38 1.50 2.25 3.19
CA GLY A 38 2.47 2.92 4.07
C GLY A 38 3.31 1.98 4.94
N ASN A 39 3.58 0.77 4.44
CA ASN A 39 4.26 -0.28 5.20
C ASN A 39 5.80 -0.16 5.16
N CYS A 40 6.47 -0.74 6.16
CA CYS A 40 7.94 -0.84 6.28
C CYS A 40 8.70 0.50 6.23
N GLY A 41 8.08 1.59 6.68
CA GLY A 41 8.70 2.93 6.62
C GLY A 41 8.76 3.51 5.21
N TYR A 42 8.05 2.90 4.26
CA TYR A 42 7.97 3.33 2.87
C TYR A 42 6.56 3.84 2.55
N SER A 43 6.47 5.11 2.16
CA SER A 43 5.25 5.71 1.63
C SER A 43 5.60 6.86 0.69
N ILE A 44 4.69 7.22 -0.20
CA ILE A 44 4.79 8.45 -0.99
C ILE A 44 4.29 9.68 -0.22
N ALA A 45 3.76 9.50 0.99
CA ALA A 45 3.34 10.59 1.84
C ALA A 45 4.55 11.51 2.17
N PRO A 46 4.37 12.84 2.17
CA PRO A 46 5.43 13.75 2.53
C PRO A 46 5.86 13.53 3.99
N CYS A 47 7.17 13.58 4.23
CA CYS A 47 7.77 13.54 5.55
C CYS A 47 8.21 14.94 6.02
N GLN A 48 8.41 15.11 7.34
CA GLN A 48 8.91 16.37 7.87
C GLN A 48 10.31 16.65 7.34
N GLN A 49 10.63 17.93 7.12
CA GLN A 49 11.90 18.34 6.52
C GLN A 49 13.14 17.81 7.28
N CYS A 50 13.04 17.71 8.61
CA CYS A 50 14.11 17.17 9.46
C CYS A 50 14.37 15.67 9.23
N ASP A 51 13.42 14.93 8.66
CA ASP A 51 13.49 13.49 8.49
C ASP A 51 14.01 13.08 7.09
N HIS A 52 14.13 14.03 6.15
CA HIS A 52 14.46 13.76 4.74
C HIS A 52 15.80 13.04 4.58
N GLU A 53 16.84 13.50 5.26
CA GLU A 53 18.18 12.89 5.17
C GLU A 53 18.19 11.46 5.71
N TRP A 54 17.48 11.22 6.81
CA TRP A 54 17.39 9.90 7.43
C TRP A 54 16.60 8.93 6.54
N LEU A 55 15.43 9.34 6.04
CA LEU A 55 14.56 8.52 5.19
C LEU A 55 15.18 8.15 3.84
N THR A 56 16.00 9.03 3.26
CA THR A 56 16.67 8.77 1.97
C THR A 56 17.79 7.72 2.09
N ARG A 57 18.20 7.35 3.31
CA ARG A 57 19.24 6.34 3.58
C ARG A 57 18.69 4.97 3.97
N LEU A 58 17.37 4.84 4.12
CA LEU A 58 16.68 3.57 4.35
C LEU A 58 16.59 2.78 3.04
#